data_AF-C0GEY3-F1
#
_entry.id   AF-C0GEY3-F1
#
_cell.length_a   1.000
_cell.length_b   1.000
_cell.length_c   1.000
_cell.angle_alpha   90.00
_cell.angle_beta   90.00
_cell.angle_gamma   90.00
#
_symmetry.space_group_name_H-M   'P 1'
#
loop_
_entity.id
_entity.type
_entity.pdbx_description
1 polymer ?
#
loop_
_entity_poly.entity_id
_entity_poly.type
_entity_poly.pdbx_seq_one_letter_code
_entity_poly.pdbx_strand_id
1 'polypeptide(L)'
;MKDIIRNGLILAIICAVAAGALAVTNDITSAVVEARIYEETVAELEELFPAIEDFEEKEVDGYKGFVAYDADGNYIGVLAEGRTEGYGGTIRFNLGVNDEGEIVGVTVISQSETAGLGDVITRADYLEQFEGLGLEDNIADHVDVISGATVSTRAMINGVESELMEIVLRFGDADAVPDAPTVDMDALEDGTYTGTASGFKSDVTVEVTVSGGEITEITVTDHDDTPGIFADAEQVIDDIIAEQSLDVDAVSQATGSSNGIKNAVLNALAQ
;
A
#
# COMPACT_ATOMS: atom_id res chain seq x y z
N MET A 1 21.94 46.85 22.41
CA MET A 1 22.08 45.53 23.08
C MET A 1 20.87 45.21 23.96
N LYS A 2 20.44 46.11 24.86
CA LYS A 2 19.24 45.91 25.68
C LYS A 2 17.94 45.68 24.87
N ASP A 3 17.73 46.43 23.79
CA ASP A 3 16.53 46.28 22.96
C ASP A 3 16.51 44.97 22.16
N ILE A 4 17.69 44.50 21.73
CA ILE A 4 17.85 43.20 21.05
C ILE A 4 17.51 42.06 22.02
N ILE A 5 18.03 42.11 23.24
CA ILE A 5 17.73 41.11 24.28
C ILE A 5 16.26 41.15 24.68
N ARG A 6 15.68 42.35 24.84
CA ARG A 6 14.25 42.53 25.16
C ARG A 6 13.35 41.95 24.08
N ASN A 7 13.62 42.24 22.82
CA ASN A 7 12.81 41.73 21.71
C ASN A 7 12.97 40.21 21.55
N GLY A 8 14.19 39.68 21.76
CA GLY A 8 14.43 38.24 21.80
C GLY A 8 13.65 37.54 22.91
N LEU A 9 13.60 38.12 24.11
CA LEU A 9 12.80 37.60 25.23
C LEU A 9 11.30 37.67 24.96
N ILE A 10 10.81 38.76 24.37
CA ILE A 10 9.40 38.88 23.98
C ILE A 10 9.02 37.79 22.97
N LEU A 11 9.84 37.56 21.95
CA LEU A 11 9.62 36.51 20.97
C LEU A 11 9.65 35.12 21.62
N ALA A 12 10.62 34.85 22.49
CA ALA A 12 10.71 33.57 23.20
C ALA A 12 9.46 33.29 24.05
N ILE A 13 8.93 34.31 24.74
CA ILE A 13 7.69 34.18 25.52
C ILE A 13 6.50 33.89 24.60
N ILE A 14 6.37 34.60 23.48
CA ILE A 14 5.28 34.37 22.53
C ILE A 14 5.35 32.94 21.96
N CYS A 15 6.52 32.48 21.54
CA CYS A 15 6.72 31.12 21.06
C CYS A 15 6.40 30.08 22.14
N ALA A 16 6.81 30.31 23.39
CA ALA A 16 6.51 29.41 24.50
C ALA A 16 5.01 29.33 24.79
N VAL A 17 4.29 30.47 24.74
CA VAL A 17 2.83 30.49 24.91
C VAL A 17 2.12 29.79 23.76
N ALA A 18 2.54 30.02 22.51
CA ALA A 18 1.95 29.37 21.34
C ALA A 18 2.20 27.85 21.35
N ALA A 19 3.43 27.41 21.62
CA ALA A 19 3.76 26.00 21.74
C ALA A 19 3.03 25.33 22.90
N GLY A 20 2.92 26.02 24.04
CA GLY A 20 2.14 25.53 25.19
C GLY A 20 0.65 25.40 24.89
N ALA A 21 0.06 26.38 24.21
CA ALA A 21 -1.34 26.32 23.79
C ALA A 21 -1.59 25.17 22.80
N LEU A 22 -0.68 24.96 21.84
CA LEU A 22 -0.77 23.86 20.88
C LEU A 22 -0.61 22.50 21.59
N ALA A 23 0.35 22.37 22.51
CA ALA A 23 0.57 21.14 23.25
C ALA A 23 -0.64 20.76 24.12
N VAL A 24 -1.22 21.71 24.84
CA VAL A 24 -2.44 21.48 25.64
C VAL A 24 -3.63 21.13 24.74
N THR A 25 -3.76 21.80 23.60
CA THR A 25 -4.82 21.48 22.64
C THR A 25 -4.65 20.04 22.14
N ASN A 26 -3.45 19.66 21.72
CA ASN A 26 -3.14 18.32 21.23
C ASN A 26 -3.41 17.23 22.28
N ASP A 27 -2.98 17.44 23.53
CA ASP A 27 -3.16 16.49 24.64
C ASP A 27 -4.64 16.23 24.98
N ILE A 28 -5.48 17.26 24.88
CA ILE A 28 -6.92 17.13 25.09
C ILE A 28 -7.61 16.48 23.88
N THR A 29 -7.14 16.78 22.65
CA THR A 29 -7.79 16.28 21.43
C THR A 29 -7.37 14.88 21.04
N SER A 30 -6.15 14.44 21.37
CA SER A 30 -5.60 13.15 20.91
C SER A 30 -6.46 11.98 21.36
N ALA A 31 -6.90 11.96 22.63
CA ALA A 31 -7.75 10.90 23.15
C ALA A 31 -9.11 10.80 22.44
N VAL A 32 -9.68 11.92 21.99
CA VAL A 32 -10.93 11.93 21.22
C VAL A 32 -10.70 11.49 19.78
N VAL A 33 -9.55 11.84 19.20
CA VAL A 33 -9.17 11.43 17.83
C VAL A 33 -8.89 9.93 17.79
N GLU A 34 -8.11 9.40 18.73
CA GLU A 34 -7.81 7.98 18.82
C GLU A 34 -9.07 7.14 19.03
N ALA A 35 -9.99 7.59 19.90
CA ALA A 35 -11.27 6.90 20.10
C ALA A 35 -12.12 6.85 18.82
N ARG A 36 -12.14 7.94 18.03
CA ARG A 36 -12.87 7.97 16.77
C ARG A 36 -12.23 7.10 15.70
N ILE A 37 -10.90 7.13 15.58
CA ILE A 37 -10.17 6.26 14.65
C ILE A 37 -10.47 4.80 14.99
N TYR A 38 -10.42 4.44 16.28
CA TYR A 38 -10.76 3.10 16.72
C TYR A 38 -12.22 2.73 16.38
N GLU A 39 -13.18 3.62 16.65
CA GLU A 39 -14.59 3.41 16.28
C GLU A 39 -14.78 3.24 14.76
N GLU A 40 -14.09 4.03 13.94
CA GLU A 40 -14.12 3.94 12.47
C GLU A 40 -13.48 2.64 11.97
N THR A 41 -12.33 2.24 12.50
CA THR A 41 -11.67 0.96 12.17
C THR A 41 -12.55 -0.24 12.55
N VAL A 42 -13.19 -0.22 13.72
CA VAL A 42 -14.10 -1.30 14.14
C VAL A 42 -15.30 -1.38 13.21
N ALA A 43 -15.91 -0.24 12.86
CA ALA A 43 -17.04 -0.22 11.94
C ALA A 43 -16.67 -0.76 10.55
N GLU A 44 -15.48 -0.43 10.07
CA GLU A 44 -14.96 -0.93 8.79
C GLU A 44 -14.67 -2.44 8.83
N LEU A 45 -14.06 -2.94 9.91
CA LEU A 45 -13.86 -4.38 10.10
C LEU A 45 -15.18 -5.15 10.11
N GLU A 46 -16.21 -4.64 10.80
CA GLU A 46 -17.55 -5.23 10.83
C GLU A 46 -18.25 -5.18 9.46
N GLU A 47 -17.98 -4.14 8.65
CA GLU A 47 -18.52 -3.99 7.31
C GLU A 47 -17.86 -4.95 6.31
N LEU A 48 -16.53 -5.03 6.32
CA LEU A 48 -15.76 -5.87 5.40
C LEU A 48 -15.76 -7.34 5.78
N PHE A 49 -15.79 -7.67 7.08
CA PHE A 49 -15.80 -9.06 7.56
C PHE A 49 -17.09 -9.35 8.35
N PRO A 50 -18.24 -9.64 7.69
CA PRO A 50 -19.52 -9.81 8.38
C PRO A 50 -19.58 -10.95 9.42
N ALA A 51 -18.62 -11.87 9.37
CA ALA A 51 -18.49 -13.00 10.29
C ALA A 51 -17.53 -12.72 11.47
N ILE A 52 -16.99 -11.50 11.57
CA ILE A 52 -16.04 -11.12 12.62
C ILE A 52 -16.67 -11.19 14.00
N GLU A 53 -15.97 -11.83 14.93
CA GLU A 53 -16.34 -11.89 16.34
C GLU A 53 -15.18 -11.43 17.24
N ASP A 54 -13.94 -11.59 16.76
CA ASP A 54 -12.73 -11.11 17.44
C ASP A 54 -11.74 -10.53 16.43
N PHE A 55 -10.89 -9.62 16.89
CA PHE A 55 -9.80 -9.09 16.08
C PHE A 55 -8.64 -8.62 16.95
N GLU A 56 -7.43 -8.65 16.39
CA GLU A 56 -6.23 -8.18 17.09
C GLU A 56 -5.32 -7.36 16.16
N GLU A 57 -4.73 -6.28 16.69
CA GLU A 57 -3.64 -5.58 16.01
C GLU A 57 -2.38 -6.44 16.08
N LYS A 58 -1.82 -6.80 14.93
CA LYS A 58 -0.53 -7.48 14.80
C LYS A 58 0.48 -6.61 14.08
N GLU A 59 1.74 -6.81 14.43
CA GLU A 59 2.90 -6.28 13.72
C GLU A 59 3.79 -7.46 13.31
N VAL A 60 3.96 -7.65 12.00
CA VAL A 60 4.83 -8.68 11.41
C VAL A 60 5.90 -7.95 10.61
N ASP A 61 7.17 -8.16 10.96
CA ASP A 61 8.32 -7.48 10.35
C ASP A 61 8.22 -5.94 10.27
N GLY A 62 7.56 -5.33 11.26
CA GLY A 62 7.35 -3.88 11.32
C GLY A 62 6.14 -3.38 10.52
N TYR A 63 5.43 -4.27 9.84
CA TYR A 63 4.21 -3.99 9.11
C TYR A 63 2.97 -4.33 9.96
N LYS A 64 2.00 -3.41 10.01
CA LYS A 64 0.88 -3.45 10.96
C LYS A 64 -0.44 -3.73 10.26
N GLY A 65 -1.27 -4.57 10.87
CA GLY A 65 -2.62 -4.86 10.40
C GLY A 65 -3.52 -5.36 11.53
N PHE A 66 -4.82 -5.28 11.31
CA PHE A 66 -5.84 -5.87 12.17
C PHE A 66 -6.26 -7.22 11.61
N VAL A 67 -5.92 -8.29 12.32
CA VAL A 67 -6.29 -9.65 11.93
C VAL A 67 -7.66 -9.98 12.50
N ALA A 68 -8.58 -10.40 11.64
CA ALA A 68 -9.97 -10.71 11.98
C ALA A 68 -10.17 -12.23 12.14
N TYR A 69 -10.99 -12.59 13.12
CA TYR A 69 -11.34 -13.96 13.46
C TYR A 69 -12.86 -14.16 13.58
N ASP A 70 -13.33 -15.34 13.20
CA ASP A 70 -14.72 -15.76 13.39
C ASP A 70 -15.02 -16.28 14.81
N ALA A 71 -16.28 -16.66 15.06
CA ALA A 71 -16.75 -17.22 16.33
C ALA A 71 -16.00 -18.49 16.79
N ASP A 72 -15.48 -19.26 15.84
CA ASP A 72 -14.77 -20.51 16.07
C ASP A 72 -13.25 -20.28 16.25
N GLY A 73 -12.79 -19.04 16.05
CA GLY A 73 -11.40 -18.62 16.15
C GLY A 73 -10.59 -18.82 14.88
N ASN A 74 -11.25 -19.06 13.73
CA ASN A 74 -10.58 -19.18 12.45
C ASN A 74 -10.24 -17.80 11.89
N TYR A 75 -9.09 -17.69 11.22
CA TYR A 75 -8.73 -16.50 10.47
C TYR A 75 -9.72 -16.29 9.33
N ILE A 76 -10.20 -15.06 9.15
CA ILE A 76 -11.13 -14.69 8.07
C ILE A 76 -10.64 -13.52 7.22
N GLY A 77 -9.50 -12.92 7.58
CA GLY A 77 -8.91 -11.83 6.84
C GLY A 77 -8.16 -10.81 7.68
N VAL A 78 -7.64 -9.80 7.01
CA VAL A 78 -6.83 -8.73 7.61
C VAL A 78 -7.18 -7.39 6.99
N LEU A 79 -7.17 -6.35 7.82
CA LEU A 79 -7.29 -4.96 7.41
C LEU A 79 -5.97 -4.23 7.68
N ALA A 80 -5.35 -3.66 6.65
CA ALA A 80 -4.13 -2.86 6.80
C ALA A 80 -4.24 -1.49 6.13
N GLU A 81 -3.41 -0.54 6.57
CA GLU A 81 -3.35 0.81 5.99
C GLU A 81 -2.24 0.90 4.95
N GLY A 82 -2.65 1.09 3.70
CA GLY A 82 -1.77 1.36 2.57
C GLY A 82 -1.55 2.83 2.28
N ARG A 83 -0.44 3.10 1.58
CA ARG A 83 -0.06 4.45 1.14
C ARG A 83 0.46 4.42 -0.28
N THR A 84 0.05 5.42 -1.05
CA THR A 84 0.53 5.64 -2.42
C THR A 84 0.66 7.12 -2.72
N GLU A 85 1.48 7.49 -3.70
CA GLU A 85 1.69 8.88 -4.11
C GLU A 85 0.85 9.22 -5.33
N GLY A 86 -0.19 10.02 -5.11
CA GLY A 86 -1.07 10.56 -6.15
C GLY A 86 -0.54 11.85 -6.79
N TYR A 87 -1.41 12.56 -7.49
CA TYR A 87 -1.05 13.83 -8.14
C TYR A 87 -0.90 14.99 -7.14
N GLY A 88 -1.81 15.04 -6.17
CA GLY A 88 -1.89 16.05 -5.11
C GLY A 88 -1.10 15.70 -3.85
N GLY A 89 -0.55 14.48 -3.77
CA GLY A 89 0.31 14.00 -2.70
C GLY A 89 -0.10 12.61 -2.23
N THR A 90 0.29 12.26 -1.01
CA THR A 90 0.01 10.95 -0.41
C THR A 90 -1.50 10.69 -0.30
N ILE A 91 -1.91 9.54 -0.82
CA ILE A 91 -3.21 8.93 -0.62
C ILE A 91 -3.01 7.84 0.43
N ARG A 92 -3.82 7.89 1.50
CA ARG A 92 -3.88 6.85 2.55
C ARG A 92 -5.21 6.14 2.42
N PHE A 93 -5.17 4.81 2.45
CA PHE A 93 -6.35 3.97 2.31
C PHE A 93 -6.23 2.74 3.21
N ASN A 94 -7.36 2.15 3.57
CA ASN A 94 -7.43 0.84 4.19
C ASN A 94 -7.73 -0.20 3.10
N LEU A 95 -7.13 -1.37 3.23
CA LEU A 95 -7.34 -2.52 2.36
C LEU A 95 -7.70 -3.73 3.21
N GLY A 96 -8.89 -4.28 2.99
CA GLY A 96 -9.34 -5.53 3.59
C GLY A 96 -9.09 -6.70 2.64
N VAL A 97 -8.44 -7.76 3.12
CA VAL A 97 -8.12 -8.97 2.35
C VAL A 97 -8.65 -10.18 3.13
N ASN A 98 -9.33 -11.11 2.45
CA ASN A 98 -9.87 -12.32 3.08
C ASN A 98 -8.80 -13.42 3.25
N ASP A 99 -9.24 -14.56 3.79
CA ASP A 99 -8.46 -15.78 3.95
C ASP A 99 -8.07 -16.48 2.63
N GLU A 100 -8.67 -16.08 1.51
CA GLU A 100 -8.34 -16.55 0.17
C GLU A 100 -7.31 -15.65 -0.54
N GLY A 101 -6.97 -14.49 0.06
CA GLY A 101 -6.02 -13.53 -0.51
C GLY A 101 -6.67 -12.57 -1.50
N GLU A 102 -7.99 -12.48 -1.48
CA GLU A 102 -8.79 -11.60 -2.33
C GLU A 102 -9.18 -10.33 -1.57
N ILE A 103 -9.27 -9.22 -2.30
CA ILE A 103 -9.69 -7.93 -1.76
C ILE A 103 -11.18 -7.98 -1.42
N VAL A 104 -11.52 -7.69 -0.17
CA VAL A 104 -12.91 -7.58 0.31
C VAL A 104 -13.42 -6.15 0.20
N GLY A 105 -12.53 -5.17 0.29
CA GLY A 105 -12.88 -3.77 0.11
C GLY A 105 -11.71 -2.82 0.30
N VAL A 106 -11.90 -1.59 -0.19
CA VAL A 106 -10.92 -0.52 -0.15
C VAL A 106 -11.58 0.77 0.31
N THR A 107 -11.02 1.44 1.31
CA THR A 107 -11.55 2.71 1.82
C THR A 107 -10.48 3.78 1.81
N VAL A 108 -10.74 4.94 1.19
CA VAL A 108 -9.80 6.07 1.23
C VAL A 108 -9.93 6.84 2.55
N ILE A 109 -8.88 6.82 3.37
CA ILE A 109 -8.80 7.51 4.66
C ILE A 109 -8.53 9.01 4.44
N SER A 110 -7.57 9.34 3.59
CA SER A 110 -7.20 10.73 3.31
C SER A 110 -6.48 10.88 1.98
N GLN A 111 -6.73 12.00 1.30
CA GLN A 111 -6.11 12.36 0.02
C GLN A 111 -6.04 13.89 -0.14
N SER A 112 -5.19 14.35 -1.06
CA SER A 112 -5.05 15.78 -1.41
C SER A 112 -5.20 16.05 -2.91
N GLU A 113 -5.87 15.14 -3.63
CA GLU A 113 -6.14 15.23 -5.05
C GLU A 113 -7.06 16.41 -5.41
N THR A 114 -7.06 16.78 -6.69
CA THR A 114 -7.88 17.90 -7.17
C THR A 114 -9.36 17.56 -7.10
N ALA A 115 -10.14 18.34 -6.35
CA ALA A 115 -11.58 18.16 -6.20
C ALA A 115 -12.34 18.22 -7.54
N GLY A 116 -13.24 17.26 -7.77
CA GLY A 116 -13.97 17.07 -9.02
C GLY A 116 -13.14 16.48 -10.16
N LEU A 117 -11.92 16.00 -9.87
CA LEU A 117 -11.03 15.38 -10.84
C LEU A 117 -10.36 14.13 -10.28
N GLY A 118 -9.37 14.29 -9.40
CA GLY A 118 -8.62 13.17 -8.83
C GLY A 118 -9.29 12.55 -7.60
N ASP A 119 -10.24 13.24 -6.98
CA ASP A 119 -11.07 12.72 -5.88
C ASP A 119 -12.04 11.61 -6.30
N VAL A 120 -12.09 11.27 -7.60
CA VAL A 120 -12.82 10.11 -8.11
C VAL A 120 -12.42 8.80 -7.43
N ILE A 121 -11.19 8.73 -6.91
CA ILE A 121 -10.68 7.59 -6.13
C ILE A 121 -11.45 7.37 -4.81
N THR A 122 -12.29 8.31 -4.39
CA THR A 122 -13.11 8.21 -3.17
C THR A 122 -14.55 7.74 -3.45
N ARG A 123 -14.91 7.51 -4.71
CA ARG A 123 -16.26 7.11 -5.08
C ARG A 123 -16.45 5.61 -4.90
N ALA A 124 -17.58 5.21 -4.33
CA ALA A 124 -17.94 3.81 -4.14
C ALA A 124 -17.89 3.01 -5.45
N ASP A 125 -18.46 3.53 -6.54
CA ASP A 125 -18.48 2.83 -7.84
C ASP A 125 -17.09 2.67 -8.51
N TYR A 126 -16.08 3.39 -8.02
CA TYR A 126 -14.69 3.17 -8.41
C TYR A 126 -14.01 2.14 -7.49
N LEU A 127 -14.21 2.25 -6.17
CA LEU A 127 -13.61 1.37 -5.17
C LEU A 127 -14.17 -0.07 -5.22
N GLU A 128 -15.45 -0.24 -5.54
CA GLU A 128 -16.11 -1.54 -5.73
C GLU A 128 -15.48 -2.36 -6.87
N GLN A 129 -14.69 -1.75 -7.77
CA GLN A 129 -14.01 -2.47 -8.86
C GLN A 129 -12.85 -3.34 -8.38
N PHE A 130 -12.33 -3.08 -7.18
CA PHE A 130 -11.24 -3.85 -6.59
C PHE A 130 -11.73 -5.12 -5.89
N GLU A 131 -13.02 -5.20 -5.51
CA GLU A 131 -13.57 -6.31 -4.74
C GLU A 131 -13.50 -7.63 -5.52
N GLY A 132 -13.02 -8.68 -4.85
CA GLY A 132 -12.86 -10.02 -5.38
C GLY A 132 -11.61 -10.22 -6.25
N LEU A 133 -10.72 -9.23 -6.36
CA LEU A 133 -9.44 -9.39 -7.05
C LEU A 133 -8.37 -9.91 -6.09
N GLY A 134 -7.53 -10.84 -6.55
CA GLY A 134 -6.39 -11.40 -5.81
C GLY A 134 -5.04 -11.10 -6.45
N LEU A 135 -3.95 -11.67 -5.91
CA LEU A 135 -2.60 -11.50 -6.45
C LEU A 135 -2.40 -12.11 -7.85
N GLU A 136 -3.19 -13.12 -8.20
CA GLU A 136 -3.15 -13.76 -9.52
C GLU A 136 -3.83 -12.88 -10.59
N ASP A 137 -4.65 -11.91 -10.17
CA ASP A 137 -5.31 -10.98 -11.07
C ASP A 137 -4.40 -9.81 -11.41
N ASN A 138 -4.32 -9.50 -12.71
CA ASN A 138 -3.80 -8.20 -13.13
C ASN A 138 -4.85 -7.13 -12.81
N ILE A 139 -4.77 -6.53 -11.61
CA ILE A 139 -5.74 -5.53 -11.11
C ILE A 139 -5.90 -4.36 -12.10
N ALA A 140 -4.82 -3.93 -12.75
CA ALA A 140 -4.85 -2.89 -13.78
C ALA A 140 -5.78 -3.18 -14.97
N ASP A 141 -6.06 -4.46 -15.27
CA ASP A 141 -6.99 -4.86 -16.34
C ASP A 141 -8.47 -4.80 -15.91
N HIS A 142 -8.73 -4.75 -14.60
CA HIS A 142 -10.06 -4.87 -14.00
C HIS A 142 -10.59 -3.54 -13.46
N VAL A 143 -9.69 -2.57 -13.22
CA VAL A 143 -10.03 -1.27 -12.64
C VAL A 143 -9.85 -0.14 -13.65
N ASP A 144 -10.88 0.70 -13.79
CA ASP A 144 -10.92 1.79 -14.76
C ASP A 144 -9.86 2.87 -14.52
N VAL A 145 -8.98 3.10 -15.49
CA VAL A 145 -8.15 4.32 -15.53
C VAL A 145 -8.98 5.50 -16.05
N ILE A 146 -9.37 6.41 -15.16
CA ILE A 146 -10.32 7.49 -15.48
C ILE A 146 -9.62 8.64 -16.23
N SER A 147 -10.14 8.99 -17.41
CA SER A 147 -9.67 10.11 -18.20
C SER A 147 -9.79 11.45 -17.44
N GLY A 148 -8.70 12.23 -17.45
CA GLY A 148 -8.59 13.48 -16.68
C GLY A 148 -8.12 13.27 -15.24
N ALA A 149 -8.22 12.05 -14.70
CA ALA A 149 -7.78 11.66 -13.36
C ALA A 149 -6.76 10.50 -13.39
N THR A 150 -6.07 10.35 -14.53
CA THR A 150 -5.23 9.18 -14.82
C THR A 150 -4.10 8.98 -13.81
N VAL A 151 -3.47 10.07 -13.35
CA VAL A 151 -2.40 9.98 -12.34
C VAL A 151 -2.95 9.47 -11.01
N SER A 152 -4.06 10.04 -10.53
CA SER A 152 -4.71 9.66 -9.27
C SER A 152 -5.20 8.20 -9.29
N THR A 153 -5.83 7.80 -10.39
CA THR A 153 -6.39 6.43 -10.54
C THR A 153 -5.30 5.38 -10.71
N ARG A 154 -4.24 5.64 -11.48
CA ARG A 154 -3.08 4.73 -11.55
C ARG A 154 -2.34 4.61 -10.22
N ALA A 155 -2.18 5.73 -9.50
CA ALA A 155 -1.58 5.70 -8.17
C ALA A 155 -2.40 4.81 -7.22
N MET A 156 -3.73 4.86 -7.29
CA MET A 156 -4.60 3.99 -6.49
C MET A 156 -4.45 2.52 -6.90
N ILE A 157 -4.48 2.19 -8.19
CA ILE A 157 -4.28 0.81 -8.68
C ILE A 157 -2.94 0.26 -8.19
N ASN A 158 -1.85 0.98 -8.46
CA ASN A 158 -0.50 0.59 -8.03
C ASN A 158 -0.39 0.45 -6.51
N GLY A 159 -1.02 1.37 -5.76
CA GLY A 159 -1.06 1.36 -4.31
C GLY A 159 -1.76 0.12 -3.77
N VAL A 160 -2.95 -0.20 -4.29
CA VAL A 160 -3.73 -1.37 -3.86
C VAL A 160 -3.01 -2.66 -4.21
N GLU A 161 -2.43 -2.78 -5.41
CA GLU A 161 -1.61 -3.95 -5.80
C GLU A 161 -0.43 -4.14 -4.84
N SER A 162 0.30 -3.05 -4.54
CA SER A 162 1.46 -3.11 -3.63
C SER A 162 1.04 -3.51 -2.22
N GLU A 163 -0.07 -2.95 -1.74
CA GLU A 163 -0.58 -3.20 -0.40
C GLU A 163 -1.12 -4.63 -0.27
N LEU A 164 -1.82 -5.14 -1.28
CA LEU A 164 -2.28 -6.52 -1.33
C LEU A 164 -1.09 -7.48 -1.23
N MET A 165 -0.01 -7.19 -1.96
CA MET A 165 1.22 -7.96 -1.91
C MET A 165 1.85 -7.94 -0.51
N GLU A 166 2.01 -6.77 0.12
CA GLU A 166 2.56 -6.68 1.48
C GLU A 166 1.69 -7.44 2.49
N ILE A 167 0.37 -7.30 2.40
CA ILE A 167 -0.56 -8.04 3.26
C ILE A 167 -0.36 -9.54 3.12
N VAL A 168 -0.34 -10.07 1.90
CA VAL A 168 -0.21 -11.51 1.68
C VAL A 168 1.19 -12.01 2.05
N LEU A 169 2.25 -11.25 1.77
CA LEU A 169 3.62 -11.65 2.14
C LEU A 169 3.81 -11.70 3.67
N ARG A 170 3.21 -10.77 4.42
CA ARG A 170 3.42 -10.64 5.87
C ARG A 170 2.43 -11.43 6.71
N PHE A 171 1.16 -11.40 6.30
CA PHE A 171 0.08 -12.03 7.03
C PHE A 171 -0.39 -13.34 6.40
N GLY A 172 0.09 -13.69 5.20
CA GLY A 172 -0.18 -14.97 4.53
C GLY A 172 0.70 -16.13 4.99
N ASP A 173 1.80 -15.89 5.69
CA ASP A 173 2.62 -16.96 6.28
C ASP A 173 1.91 -17.61 7.48
N ALA A 174 1.74 -18.94 7.42
CA ALA A 174 1.12 -19.75 8.46
C ALA A 174 1.82 -19.63 9.84
N ASP A 175 3.11 -19.27 9.87
CA ASP A 175 3.85 -19.02 11.11
C ASP A 175 3.51 -17.64 11.73
N ALA A 176 3.03 -16.67 10.94
CA ALA A 176 2.59 -15.35 11.39
C ALA A 176 1.07 -15.31 11.70
N VAL A 177 0.26 -15.95 10.85
CA VAL A 177 -1.19 -16.12 11.02
C VAL A 177 -1.57 -17.55 10.55
N PRO A 178 -1.99 -18.44 11.45
CA PRO A 178 -2.42 -19.79 11.06
C PRO A 178 -3.57 -19.73 10.03
N ASP A 179 -3.49 -20.58 9.00
CA ASP A 179 -4.50 -20.76 7.93
C ASP A 179 -4.62 -19.62 6.90
N ALA A 180 -3.65 -18.70 6.85
CA ALA A 180 -3.61 -17.64 5.84
C ALA A 180 -3.09 -18.13 4.46
N PRO A 181 -3.43 -17.43 3.36
CA PRO A 181 -3.06 -17.82 2.00
C PRO A 181 -1.57 -17.52 1.75
N THR A 182 -0.81 -18.54 1.34
CA THR A 182 0.64 -18.43 1.08
C THR A 182 0.94 -18.33 -0.42
N VAL A 183 1.75 -17.36 -0.85
CA VAL A 183 2.46 -17.42 -2.14
C VAL A 183 3.74 -18.21 -1.94
N ASP A 184 3.83 -19.40 -2.53
CA ASP A 184 5.00 -20.29 -2.39
C ASP A 184 6.16 -19.82 -3.29
N MET A 185 6.89 -18.80 -2.83
CA MET A 185 8.10 -18.33 -3.50
C MET A 185 9.25 -19.36 -3.48
N ASP A 186 9.14 -20.43 -2.68
CA ASP A 186 10.13 -21.51 -2.59
C ASP A 186 9.94 -22.60 -3.66
N ALA A 187 8.86 -22.53 -4.45
CA ALA A 187 8.50 -23.51 -5.48
C ALA A 187 8.41 -22.91 -6.89
N LEU A 188 9.20 -21.87 -7.19
CA LEU A 188 9.25 -21.29 -8.54
C LEU A 188 9.75 -22.33 -9.57
N GLU A 189 8.94 -22.58 -10.60
CA GLU A 189 9.35 -23.43 -11.71
C GLU A 189 10.40 -22.72 -12.58
N ASP A 190 11.36 -23.48 -13.12
CA ASP A 190 12.34 -22.94 -14.06
C ASP A 190 11.64 -22.50 -15.35
N GLY A 191 11.85 -21.25 -15.76
CA GLY A 191 11.15 -20.68 -16.89
C GLY A 191 11.44 -19.21 -17.13
N THR A 192 10.80 -18.67 -18.15
CA THR A 192 10.77 -17.23 -18.43
C THR A 192 9.32 -16.80 -18.42
N TYR A 193 9.01 -15.85 -17.55
CA TYR A 193 7.67 -15.37 -17.26
C TYR A 193 7.55 -13.91 -17.62
N THR A 194 6.39 -13.48 -18.10
CA THR A 194 6.14 -12.08 -18.46
C THR A 194 5.02 -11.54 -17.61
N GLY A 195 5.28 -10.48 -16.86
CA GLY A 195 4.28 -9.80 -16.03
C GLY A 195 4.18 -8.33 -16.39
N THR A 196 2.98 -7.79 -16.24
CA THR A 196 2.68 -6.38 -16.45
C THR A 196 1.93 -5.85 -15.24
N ALA A 197 2.26 -4.65 -14.80
CA ALA A 197 1.53 -3.96 -13.73
C ALA A 197 1.51 -2.44 -13.96
N SER A 198 0.68 -1.72 -13.20
CA SER A 198 0.59 -0.27 -13.35
C SER A 198 1.82 0.42 -12.77
N GLY A 199 2.53 1.21 -13.58
CA GLY A 199 3.59 2.12 -13.12
C GLY A 199 3.08 3.53 -12.85
N PHE A 200 3.99 4.51 -12.73
CA PHE A 200 3.60 5.87 -12.35
C PHE A 200 2.82 6.60 -13.44
N LYS A 201 3.27 6.50 -14.71
CA LYS A 201 2.63 7.16 -15.86
C LYS A 201 2.08 6.19 -16.88
N SER A 202 2.59 4.98 -16.92
CA SER A 202 2.34 3.94 -17.90
C SER A 202 2.41 2.58 -17.23
N ASP A 203 1.95 1.55 -17.90
CA ASP A 203 2.12 0.18 -17.42
C ASP A 203 3.58 -0.23 -17.65
N VAL A 204 4.10 -1.06 -16.76
CA VAL A 204 5.48 -1.57 -16.81
C VAL A 204 5.40 -3.06 -17.09
N THR A 205 6.10 -3.51 -18.12
CA THR A 205 6.20 -4.93 -18.46
C THR A 205 7.60 -5.45 -18.22
N VAL A 206 7.71 -6.56 -17.51
CA VAL A 206 8.97 -7.23 -17.19
C VAL A 206 8.97 -8.67 -17.68
N GLU A 207 10.14 -9.16 -18.05
CA GLU A 207 10.43 -10.56 -18.29
C GLU A 207 11.34 -11.08 -17.16
N VAL A 208 10.89 -12.11 -16.44
CA VAL A 208 11.57 -12.70 -15.28
C VAL A 208 12.04 -14.10 -15.64
N THR A 209 13.32 -14.38 -15.45
CA THR A 209 13.89 -15.72 -15.70
C THR A 209 14.24 -16.40 -14.40
N VAL A 210 13.62 -17.56 -14.16
CA VAL A 210 13.88 -18.45 -13.03
C VAL A 210 14.72 -19.63 -13.50
N SER A 211 15.81 -19.93 -12.78
CA SER A 211 16.61 -21.14 -13.01
C SER A 211 17.14 -21.72 -11.72
N GLY A 212 16.97 -23.02 -11.53
CA GLY A 212 17.30 -23.70 -10.28
C GLY A 212 16.40 -23.30 -9.11
N GLY A 213 15.19 -22.79 -9.38
CA GLY A 213 14.29 -22.21 -8.38
C GLY A 213 14.69 -20.81 -7.89
N GLU A 214 15.67 -20.16 -8.52
CA GLU A 214 16.13 -18.80 -8.18
C GLU A 214 15.85 -17.83 -9.34
N ILE A 215 15.47 -16.60 -9.03
CA ILE A 215 15.35 -15.49 -9.98
C ILE A 215 16.76 -15.09 -10.43
N THR A 216 17.08 -15.31 -11.70
CA THR A 216 18.42 -15.08 -12.25
C THR A 216 18.53 -13.81 -13.09
N GLU A 217 17.42 -13.35 -13.66
CA GLU A 217 17.38 -12.17 -14.52
C GLU A 217 15.97 -11.57 -14.50
N ILE A 218 15.89 -10.24 -14.44
CA ILE A 218 14.66 -9.47 -14.64
C ILE A 218 15.00 -8.39 -15.67
N THR A 219 14.23 -8.35 -16.75
CA THR A 219 14.41 -7.35 -17.82
C THR A 219 13.12 -6.55 -17.99
N VAL A 220 13.20 -5.22 -17.90
CA VAL A 220 12.08 -4.36 -18.29
C VAL A 220 11.98 -4.34 -19.81
N THR A 221 10.88 -4.86 -20.36
CA THR A 221 10.68 -4.97 -21.82
C THR A 221 9.89 -3.81 -22.39
N ASP A 222 9.02 -3.18 -21.60
CA ASP A 222 8.19 -2.05 -22.04
C ASP A 222 7.83 -1.11 -20.86
N HIS A 223 7.97 0.20 -21.08
CA HIS A 223 7.46 1.26 -20.20
C HIS A 223 7.47 2.59 -20.97
N ASP A 224 6.60 3.54 -20.59
CA ASP A 224 6.59 4.93 -21.08
C ASP A 224 6.59 5.94 -19.91
N ASP A 225 7.17 5.51 -18.79
CA ASP A 225 7.34 6.31 -17.58
C ASP A 225 8.37 7.43 -17.75
N THR A 226 8.46 8.36 -16.79
CA THR A 226 9.32 9.54 -16.92
C THR A 226 10.79 9.12 -17.05
N PRO A 227 11.47 9.43 -18.17
CA PRO A 227 12.88 9.09 -18.34
C PRO A 227 13.74 9.72 -17.23
N GLY A 228 14.70 8.96 -16.71
CA GLY A 228 15.52 9.34 -15.57
C GLY A 228 14.93 8.89 -14.23
N ILE A 229 13.66 9.21 -13.93
CA ILE A 229 12.99 8.71 -12.71
C ILE A 229 12.84 7.19 -12.78
N PHE A 230 12.41 6.67 -13.93
CA PHE A 230 12.29 5.23 -14.12
C PHE A 230 13.65 4.52 -14.01
N ALA A 231 14.73 5.13 -14.50
CA ALA A 231 16.08 4.57 -14.38
C ALA A 231 16.53 4.49 -12.91
N ASP A 232 16.09 5.43 -12.06
CA ASP A 232 16.31 5.33 -10.63
C ASP A 232 15.48 4.17 -10.05
N ALA A 233 14.24 3.95 -10.51
CA ALA A 233 13.39 2.85 -10.06
C ALA A 233 13.95 1.45 -10.38
N GLU A 234 14.65 1.30 -11.51
CA GLU A 234 15.26 0.02 -11.94
C GLU A 234 16.24 -0.56 -10.92
N GLN A 235 16.76 0.24 -9.97
CA GLN A 235 17.61 -0.27 -8.87
C GLN A 235 16.91 -1.35 -8.04
N VAL A 236 15.57 -1.32 -7.95
CA VAL A 236 14.79 -2.35 -7.23
C VAL A 236 15.00 -3.75 -7.81
N ILE A 237 15.34 -3.87 -9.09
CA ILE A 237 15.59 -5.15 -9.76
C ILE A 237 16.83 -5.83 -9.19
N ASP A 238 17.91 -5.06 -8.97
CA ASP A 238 19.15 -5.58 -8.42
C ASP A 238 18.92 -6.12 -7.00
N ASP A 239 18.10 -5.42 -6.21
CA ASP A 239 17.76 -5.82 -4.85
C ASP A 239 16.88 -7.09 -4.84
N ILE A 240 15.85 -7.19 -5.71
CA ILE A 240 15.01 -8.39 -5.85
C ILE A 240 15.87 -9.62 -6.19
N ILE A 241 16.79 -9.50 -7.15
CA ILE A 241 17.66 -10.60 -7.56
C ILE A 241 18.66 -10.94 -6.44
N ALA A 242 19.20 -9.95 -5.73
CA ALA A 242 20.18 -10.19 -4.67
C ALA A 242 19.55 -10.86 -3.44
N GLU A 243 18.33 -10.47 -3.08
CA GLU A 243 17.63 -10.93 -1.89
C GLU A 243 16.70 -12.12 -2.15
N GLN A 244 16.40 -12.40 -3.42
CA GLN A 244 15.41 -13.41 -3.85
C GLN A 244 14.05 -13.17 -3.20
N SER A 245 13.65 -11.90 -3.11
CA SER A 245 12.46 -11.46 -2.40
C SER A 245 11.80 -10.29 -3.12
N LEU A 246 10.47 -10.23 -3.07
CA LEU A 246 9.68 -9.07 -3.49
C LEU A 246 9.54 -8.03 -2.37
N ASP A 247 9.90 -8.39 -1.14
CA ASP A 247 9.97 -7.48 0.01
C ASP A 247 11.27 -6.66 -0.03
N VAL A 248 11.34 -5.71 -0.97
CA VAL A 248 12.44 -4.76 -1.09
C VAL A 248 11.94 -3.32 -1.09
N ASP A 249 12.78 -2.40 -0.63
CA ASP A 249 12.44 -0.99 -0.50
C ASP A 249 12.25 -0.31 -1.88
N ALA A 250 11.19 0.50 -2.00
CA ALA A 250 10.99 1.34 -3.16
C ALA A 250 11.98 2.52 -3.18
N VAL A 251 12.39 2.94 -4.38
CA VAL A 251 13.37 4.03 -4.53
C VAL A 251 12.71 5.38 -4.26
N SER A 252 13.34 6.18 -3.40
CA SER A 252 12.88 7.52 -3.06
C SER A 252 12.71 8.39 -4.32
N GLN A 253 11.55 9.05 -4.45
CA GLN A 253 11.14 9.87 -5.62
C GLN A 253 10.87 9.07 -6.91
N ALA A 254 10.97 7.75 -6.87
CA ALA A 254 10.60 6.85 -7.95
C ALA A 254 9.61 5.77 -7.49
N THR A 255 8.94 5.98 -6.35
CA THR A 255 8.09 4.99 -5.67
C THR A 255 7.03 4.36 -6.56
N GLY A 256 6.26 5.14 -7.32
CA GLY A 256 5.24 4.57 -8.21
C GLY A 256 5.82 3.70 -9.33
N SER A 257 7.00 4.04 -9.85
CA SER A 257 7.68 3.21 -10.85
C SER A 257 8.34 1.98 -10.20
N SER A 258 8.93 2.12 -9.00
CA SER A 258 9.51 1.00 -8.25
C SER A 258 8.45 -0.03 -7.88
N ASN A 259 7.32 0.41 -7.35
CA ASN A 259 6.19 -0.46 -7.05
C ASN A 259 5.62 -1.10 -8.33
N GLY A 260 5.55 -0.34 -9.44
CA GLY A 260 5.14 -0.91 -10.73
C GLY A 260 6.05 -2.04 -11.19
N ILE A 261 7.37 -1.93 -10.98
CA ILE A 261 8.31 -3.02 -11.26
C ILE A 261 8.07 -4.20 -10.31
N LYS A 262 7.98 -3.96 -8.99
CA LYS A 262 7.72 -5.02 -7.99
C LYS A 262 6.44 -5.82 -8.33
N ASN A 263 5.35 -5.11 -8.61
CA ASN A 263 4.06 -5.71 -8.97
C ASN A 263 4.13 -6.44 -10.32
N ALA A 264 4.87 -5.92 -11.30
CA ALA A 264 5.02 -6.62 -12.57
C ALA A 264 5.83 -7.92 -12.41
N VAL A 265 6.82 -7.95 -11.52
CA VAL A 265 7.56 -9.18 -11.17
C VAL A 265 6.64 -10.15 -10.45
N LEU A 266 5.85 -9.69 -9.47
CA LEU A 266 4.82 -10.52 -8.82
C LEU A 266 3.89 -11.17 -9.84
N ASN A 267 3.29 -10.37 -10.73
CA ASN A 267 2.38 -10.86 -11.77
C ASN A 267 3.05 -11.83 -12.74
N ALA A 268 4.37 -11.75 -12.92
CA ALA A 268 5.12 -12.74 -13.69
C ALA A 268 5.25 -14.07 -12.94
N LEU A 269 5.52 -14.01 -11.63
CA LEU A 269 5.79 -15.18 -10.79
C LEU A 269 4.53 -15.90 -10.30
N ALA A 270 3.39 -15.23 -10.27
CA ALA A 270 2.10 -15.81 -9.87
C ALA A 270 1.40 -16.64 -10.98
N GLN A 271 2.10 -16.97 -12.08
CA GLN A 271 1.55 -17.66 -13.26
C GLN A 271 1.72 -19.18 -13.27
#